data_AF-A0A9W8APH8-F1
#
_entry.id   AF-A0A9W8APH8-F1
#
_cell.length_a   1.000
_cell.length_b   1.000
_cell.length_c   1.000
_cell.angle_alpha   90.00
_cell.angle_beta   90.00
_cell.angle_gamma   90.00
#
_symmetry.space_group_name_H-M   'P 1'
#
loop_
_entity.id
_entity.type
_entity.pdbx_description
1 polymer ?
#
loop_
_entity_poly.entity_id
_entity_poly.type
_entity_poly.pdbx_seq_one_letter_code
_entity_poly.pdbx_strand_id
1 'polypeptide(L)'
;MSDISRLTQDVIYQIHLGIDKFTGDLDEMPWRTWLINAEKSIEDVLPNPTDQAKYLVTRQLLDPLIVKQLSREEVDTWQGLVQSLNRRYPHKLWRQHYASLVNKKTIFQGLKIDDAIPVATAAVKHLGITEYWINRVVKSLREQYQNNLGSAPPSFWNDELWTMEQFQERMGEIREHVIADQAREQEKQDTVRAISPGHQQSGKTPMSSPQQPNGPAKQQGQQNHKSGGKKKSSAQKWRERHEQAEKEIEELRKQLAGKE
;
A
#
# COMPACT_ATOMS: atom_id res chain seq x y z
N MET A 1 -14.40 14.02 37.48
CA MET A 1 -14.31 13.50 36.09
C MET A 1 -13.66 14.55 35.18
N SER A 2 -12.40 14.94 35.41
CA SER A 2 -11.88 16.14 34.71
C SER A 2 -10.38 16.21 34.37
N ASP A 3 -9.51 15.27 34.75
CA ASP A 3 -8.08 15.38 34.37
C ASP A 3 -7.57 14.27 33.41
N ILE A 4 -8.18 13.08 33.46
CA ILE A 4 -7.77 11.96 32.59
C ILE A 4 -8.22 12.17 31.12
N SER A 5 -9.32 12.89 30.89
CA SER A 5 -9.89 13.09 29.54
C SER A 5 -9.17 14.14 28.69
N ARG A 6 -8.46 15.10 29.30
CA ARG A 6 -7.64 16.09 28.56
C ARG A 6 -6.22 15.60 28.34
N LEU A 7 -5.63 14.89 29.32
CA LEU A 7 -4.34 14.22 29.14
C LEU A 7 -4.38 13.15 28.03
N THR A 8 -5.54 12.56 27.76
CA THR A 8 -5.66 11.49 26.77
C THR A 8 -5.60 11.98 25.33
N GLN A 9 -6.18 13.13 24.96
CA GLN A 9 -6.18 13.55 23.55
C GLN A 9 -4.80 13.97 23.05
N ASP A 10 -4.03 14.73 23.83
CA ASP A 10 -2.68 15.17 23.43
C ASP A 10 -1.68 14.00 23.42
N VAL A 11 -1.75 13.11 24.41
CA VAL A 11 -0.93 11.89 24.45
C VAL A 11 -1.26 10.98 23.27
N ILE A 12 -2.55 10.81 22.98
CA ILE A 12 -3.00 9.96 21.86
C ILE A 12 -2.65 10.60 20.52
N TYR A 13 -2.70 11.92 20.41
CA TYR A 13 -2.23 12.64 19.24
C TYR A 13 -0.72 12.42 19.02
N GLN A 14 0.11 12.59 20.06
CA GLN A 14 1.54 12.34 19.95
C GLN A 14 1.87 10.89 19.58
N ILE A 15 1.11 9.93 20.09
CA ILE A 15 1.29 8.52 19.72
C ILE A 15 0.85 8.28 18.27
N HIS A 16 -0.26 8.89 17.81
CA HIS A 16 -0.71 8.80 16.41
C HIS A 16 0.31 9.36 15.41
N LEU A 17 1.18 10.28 15.82
CA LEU A 17 2.27 10.77 14.95
C LEU A 17 3.33 9.70 14.67
N GLY A 18 3.43 8.67 15.52
CA GLY A 18 4.43 7.60 15.41
C GLY A 18 3.87 6.23 15.04
N ILE A 19 2.57 5.99 15.18
CA ILE A 19 1.95 4.70 14.87
C ILE A 19 0.55 4.83 14.25
N ASP A 20 0.35 4.11 13.14
CA ASP A 20 -0.96 3.97 12.51
C ASP A 20 -1.92 3.11 13.33
N LYS A 21 -3.22 3.27 13.09
CA LYS A 21 -4.24 2.43 13.73
C LYS A 21 -4.11 0.98 13.30
N PHE A 22 -4.32 0.05 14.24
CA PHE A 22 -4.44 -1.35 13.91
C PHE A 22 -5.81 -1.65 13.28
N THR A 23 -5.81 -2.02 12.00
CA THR A 23 -7.03 -2.35 11.26
C THR A 23 -7.37 -3.84 11.29
N GLY A 24 -6.39 -4.70 11.56
CA GLY A 24 -6.51 -6.14 11.41
C GLY A 24 -6.49 -6.62 9.96
N ASP A 25 -6.18 -5.75 9.00
CA ASP A 25 -5.92 -6.14 7.62
C ASP A 25 -4.66 -7.02 7.55
N LEU A 26 -4.74 -8.08 6.75
CA LEU A 26 -3.66 -9.05 6.59
C LEU A 26 -2.54 -8.54 5.67
N ASP A 27 -2.82 -7.48 4.91
CA ASP A 27 -1.84 -6.74 4.13
C ASP A 27 -1.05 -5.73 5.00
N GLU A 28 -1.50 -5.47 6.22
CA GLU A 28 -0.85 -4.56 7.18
C GLU A 28 -0.02 -5.33 8.24
N MET A 29 0.60 -4.56 9.14
CA MET A 29 1.46 -5.09 10.20
C MET A 29 0.70 -6.06 11.14
N PRO A 30 1.27 -7.23 11.48
CA PRO A 30 0.61 -8.15 12.40
C PRO A 30 0.42 -7.58 13.78
N TRP A 31 -0.67 -8.01 14.43
CA TRP A 31 -1.07 -7.61 15.77
C TRP A 31 0.09 -7.57 16.78
N ARG A 32 0.89 -8.63 16.88
CA ARG A 32 1.98 -8.71 17.87
C ARG A 32 3.09 -7.69 17.61
N THR A 33 3.46 -7.50 16.35
CA THR A 33 4.49 -6.52 15.97
C THR A 33 3.95 -5.11 16.16
N TRP A 34 2.70 -4.87 15.76
CA TRP A 34 2.02 -3.61 15.97
C TRP A 34 1.92 -3.27 17.46
N LEU A 35 1.56 -4.24 18.30
CA LEU A 35 1.44 -4.08 19.75
C LEU A 35 2.79 -3.68 20.39
N ILE A 36 3.89 -4.32 19.99
CA ILE A 36 5.23 -3.98 20.50
C ILE A 36 5.58 -2.52 20.14
N ASN A 37 5.28 -2.10 18.91
CA ASN A 37 5.52 -0.72 18.49
C ASN A 37 4.61 0.25 19.25
N ALA A 38 3.34 -0.11 19.44
CA ALA A 38 2.38 0.71 20.17
C ALA A 38 2.80 0.88 21.63
N GLU A 39 3.19 -0.20 22.31
CA GLU A 39 3.68 -0.16 23.69
C GLU A 39 4.91 0.72 23.81
N LYS A 40 5.86 0.61 22.88
CA LYS A 40 7.04 1.48 22.85
C LYS A 40 6.65 2.95 22.71
N SER A 41 5.79 3.29 21.75
CA SER A 41 5.31 4.67 21.57
C SER A 41 4.52 5.18 22.78
N ILE A 42 3.75 4.31 23.45
CA ILE A 42 3.07 4.66 24.69
C ILE A 42 4.08 4.96 25.80
N GLU A 43 5.10 4.12 25.96
CA GLU A 43 6.13 4.28 27.00
C GLU A 43 7.03 5.51 26.77
N ASP A 44 7.28 5.87 25.50
CA ASP A 44 8.03 7.08 25.12
C ASP A 44 7.29 8.37 25.53
N VAL A 45 5.95 8.37 25.48
CA VAL A 45 5.12 9.54 25.82
C VAL A 45 4.65 9.52 27.28
N LEU A 46 4.37 8.33 27.82
CA LEU A 46 3.88 8.10 29.18
C LEU A 46 4.80 7.11 29.90
N PRO A 47 5.83 7.59 30.63
CA PRO A 47 6.77 6.71 31.33
C PRO A 47 6.06 5.91 32.42
N ASN A 48 6.31 4.60 32.48
CA ASN A 48 5.70 3.64 33.40
C ASN A 48 4.15 3.64 33.37
N PRO A 49 3.54 3.38 32.19
CA PRO A 49 2.09 3.45 32.04
C PRO A 49 1.42 2.29 32.79
N THR A 50 0.35 2.60 33.53
CA THR A 50 -0.49 1.57 34.19
C THR A 50 -1.21 0.71 33.15
N ASP A 51 -1.60 -0.51 33.51
CA ASP A 51 -2.39 -1.39 32.63
C ASP A 51 -3.68 -0.72 32.13
N GLN A 52 -4.34 0.07 32.99
CA GLN A 52 -5.53 0.82 32.59
C GLN A 52 -5.20 1.89 31.54
N ALA A 53 -4.07 2.59 31.68
CA ALA A 53 -3.63 3.56 30.68
C ALA A 53 -3.27 2.86 29.36
N LYS A 54 -2.51 1.77 29.41
CA LYS A 54 -2.18 0.93 28.23
C LYS A 54 -3.44 0.48 27.51
N TYR A 55 -4.43 -0.02 28.25
CA TYR A 55 -5.72 -0.42 27.71
C TYR A 55 -6.45 0.72 27.01
N LEU A 56 -6.63 1.87 27.68
CA LEU A 56 -7.39 2.99 27.14
C LEU A 56 -6.74 3.58 25.89
N VAL A 57 -5.42 3.78 25.92
CA VAL A 57 -4.67 4.32 24.78
C VAL A 57 -4.67 3.34 23.62
N THR A 58 -4.32 2.07 23.86
CA THR A 58 -4.31 1.05 22.81
C THR A 58 -5.68 0.89 22.18
N ARG A 59 -6.77 0.88 22.96
CA ARG A 59 -8.15 0.79 22.44
C ARG A 59 -8.49 1.95 21.49
N GLN A 60 -7.93 3.14 21.68
CA GLN A 60 -8.13 4.27 20.75
C GLN A 60 -7.29 4.17 19.48
N LEU A 61 -6.22 3.39 19.51
CA LEU A 61 -5.36 3.07 18.36
C LEU A 61 -5.87 1.87 17.54
N LEU A 62 -7.02 1.28 17.90
CA LEU A 62 -7.66 0.22 17.12
C LEU A 62 -8.68 0.80 16.13
N ASP A 63 -8.93 0.09 15.03
CA ASP A 63 -10.04 0.40 14.15
C ASP A 63 -11.39 0.35 14.91
N PRO A 64 -12.32 1.30 14.66
CA PRO A 64 -13.61 1.35 15.36
C PRO A 64 -14.42 0.07 15.31
N LEU A 65 -14.30 -0.75 14.25
CA LEU A 65 -14.99 -2.03 14.16
C LEU A 65 -14.43 -3.05 15.15
N ILE A 66 -13.11 -3.08 15.35
CA ILE A 66 -12.47 -3.91 16.38
C ILE A 66 -12.92 -3.45 17.76
N VAL A 67 -12.92 -2.14 18.02
CA VAL A 67 -13.37 -1.56 19.29
C VAL A 67 -14.83 -1.94 19.59
N LYS A 68 -15.71 -1.83 18.59
CA LYS A 68 -17.12 -2.22 18.70
C LYS A 68 -17.27 -3.70 19.05
N GLN A 69 -16.44 -4.57 18.50
CA GLN A 69 -16.45 -5.99 18.80
C GLN A 69 -15.93 -6.29 20.22
N LEU A 70 -14.83 -5.67 20.64
CA LEU A 70 -14.31 -5.80 22.01
C LEU A 70 -15.34 -5.35 23.05
N SER A 71 -16.08 -4.28 22.73
CA SER A 71 -17.15 -3.76 23.60
C SER A 71 -18.31 -4.76 23.78
N ARG A 72 -18.61 -5.55 22.75
CA ARG A 72 -19.64 -6.61 22.80
C ARG A 72 -19.18 -7.84 23.57
N GLU A 73 -17.87 -8.08 23.60
CA GLU A 73 -17.26 -9.16 24.38
C GLU A 73 -16.94 -8.72 25.83
N GLU A 74 -17.39 -7.53 26.23
CA GLU A 74 -17.18 -6.96 27.57
C GLU A 74 -15.70 -6.92 27.99
N VAL A 75 -14.82 -6.72 27.01
CA VAL A 75 -13.37 -6.67 27.26
C VAL A 75 -12.98 -5.29 27.78
N ASP A 76 -12.70 -5.20 29.08
CA ASP A 76 -12.44 -3.94 29.81
C ASP A 76 -11.05 -3.85 30.47
N THR A 77 -10.25 -4.92 30.42
CA THR A 77 -8.90 -4.97 30.98
C THR A 77 -7.82 -5.09 29.90
N TRP A 78 -6.59 -4.66 30.25
CA TRP A 78 -5.42 -4.84 29.38
C TRP A 78 -5.19 -6.31 28.99
N GLN A 79 -5.18 -7.19 29.99
CA GLN A 79 -4.99 -8.62 29.79
C GLN A 79 -6.11 -9.20 28.89
N GLY A 80 -7.37 -8.82 29.11
CA GLY A 80 -8.49 -9.24 28.29
C GLY A 80 -8.38 -8.77 26.84
N LEU A 81 -7.91 -7.54 26.60
CA LEU A 81 -7.66 -6.98 25.27
C LEU A 81 -6.59 -7.79 24.53
N VAL A 82 -5.44 -8.00 25.18
CA VAL A 82 -4.32 -8.75 24.61
C VAL A 82 -4.74 -10.19 24.30
N GLN A 83 -5.45 -10.87 25.22
CA GLN A 83 -5.95 -12.22 24.99
C GLN A 83 -6.93 -12.29 23.82
N SER A 84 -7.90 -11.37 23.77
CA SER A 84 -8.92 -11.33 22.72
C SER A 84 -8.32 -11.13 21.34
N LEU A 85 -7.35 -10.20 21.23
CA LEU A 85 -6.68 -9.90 19.97
C LEU A 85 -5.67 -10.98 19.58
N ASN A 86 -5.00 -11.64 20.52
CA ASN A 86 -4.17 -12.81 20.22
C ASN A 86 -4.97 -13.98 19.67
N ARG A 87 -6.17 -14.20 20.20
CA ARG A 87 -7.09 -15.23 19.72
C ARG A 87 -7.60 -14.92 18.32
N ARG A 88 -7.91 -13.66 18.03
CA ARG A 88 -8.53 -13.24 16.76
C ARG A 88 -7.52 -12.96 15.66
N TYR A 89 -6.34 -12.48 16.02
CA TYR A 89 -5.25 -12.10 15.11
C TYR A 89 -3.95 -12.86 15.42
N PRO A 90 -3.97 -14.22 15.45
CA PRO A 90 -2.75 -14.97 15.67
C PRO A 90 -1.81 -14.83 14.47
N HIS A 91 -0.49 -14.88 14.71
CA HIS A 91 0.53 -14.83 13.65
C HIS A 91 0.30 -15.87 12.53
N LYS A 92 -0.32 -17.01 12.86
CA LYS A 92 -0.71 -18.04 11.90
C LYS A 92 -1.59 -17.50 10.76
N LEU A 93 -2.42 -16.48 11.00
CA LEU A 93 -3.26 -15.88 9.96
C LEU A 93 -2.42 -15.21 8.87
N TRP A 94 -1.45 -14.35 9.23
CA TRP A 94 -0.54 -13.71 8.26
C TRP A 94 0.26 -14.76 7.49
N ARG A 95 0.78 -15.78 8.19
CA ARG A 95 1.47 -16.90 7.54
C ARG A 95 0.59 -17.59 6.49
N GLN A 96 -0.66 -17.88 6.82
CA GLN A 96 -1.61 -18.51 5.90
C GLN A 96 -1.99 -17.60 4.72
N HIS A 97 -2.17 -16.30 4.98
CA HIS A 97 -2.45 -15.29 3.97
C HIS A 97 -1.34 -15.22 2.93
N TYR A 98 -0.12 -14.94 3.35
CA TYR A 98 1.04 -14.87 2.45
C TYR A 98 1.29 -16.20 1.74
N ALA A 99 1.10 -17.34 2.42
CA ALA A 99 1.24 -18.65 1.77
C ALA A 99 0.20 -18.83 0.66
N SER A 100 -1.04 -18.39 0.89
CA SER A 100 -2.10 -18.41 -0.13
C SER A 100 -1.74 -17.53 -1.32
N LEU A 101 -1.30 -16.29 -1.08
CA LEU A 101 -0.95 -15.33 -2.14
C LEU A 101 0.23 -15.82 -2.99
N VAL A 102 1.28 -16.36 -2.37
CA VAL A 102 2.42 -16.95 -3.07
C VAL A 102 1.98 -18.16 -3.89
N ASN A 103 1.23 -19.09 -3.30
CA ASN A 103 0.78 -20.29 -4.01
C ASN A 103 -0.18 -20.01 -5.16
N LYS A 104 -1.00 -18.95 -5.05
CA LYS A 104 -1.90 -18.48 -6.12
C LYS A 104 -1.21 -17.60 -7.16
N LYS A 105 0.07 -17.25 -6.95
CA LYS A 105 0.83 -16.31 -7.79
C LYS A 105 0.18 -14.92 -7.87
N THR A 106 -0.47 -14.47 -6.80
CA THR A 106 -1.17 -13.16 -6.76
C THR A 106 -0.52 -12.15 -5.84
N ILE A 107 0.53 -12.53 -5.10
CA ILE A 107 1.17 -11.70 -4.08
C ILE A 107 1.63 -10.31 -4.59
N PHE A 108 2.04 -10.21 -5.86
CA PHE A 108 2.54 -8.96 -6.45
C PHE A 108 1.64 -8.39 -7.54
N GLN A 109 0.43 -8.94 -7.68
CA GLN A 109 -0.43 -8.60 -8.80
C GLN A 109 -0.85 -7.12 -8.75
N GLY A 110 -0.52 -6.37 -9.80
CA GLY A 110 -0.88 -4.96 -9.94
C GLY A 110 -0.07 -3.99 -9.06
N LEU A 111 0.98 -4.47 -8.39
CA LEU A 111 1.92 -3.63 -7.67
C LEU A 111 2.98 -3.07 -8.62
N LYS A 112 3.55 -1.91 -8.26
CA LYS A 112 4.81 -1.43 -8.83
C LYS A 112 5.98 -2.08 -8.11
N ILE A 113 7.16 -2.10 -8.71
CA ILE A 113 8.31 -2.79 -8.13
C ILE A 113 8.66 -2.23 -6.74
N ASP A 114 8.63 -0.90 -6.56
CA ASP A 114 8.86 -0.25 -5.26
C ASP A 114 7.87 -0.68 -4.17
N ASP A 115 6.61 -0.94 -4.54
CA ASP A 115 5.58 -1.42 -3.62
C ASP A 115 5.71 -2.94 -3.37
N ALA A 116 6.26 -3.68 -4.33
CA ALA A 116 6.39 -5.13 -4.25
C ALA A 116 7.56 -5.57 -3.34
N ILE A 117 8.65 -4.80 -3.25
CA ILE A 117 9.80 -5.10 -2.36
C ILE A 117 9.39 -5.23 -0.88
N PRO A 118 8.69 -4.25 -0.27
CA PRO A 118 8.29 -4.36 1.13
C PRO A 118 7.30 -5.51 1.35
N VAL A 119 6.39 -5.78 0.40
CA VAL A 119 5.46 -6.93 0.46
C VAL A 119 6.22 -8.26 0.44
N ALA A 120 7.24 -8.39 -0.41
CA ALA A 120 8.08 -9.59 -0.46
C ALA A 120 8.83 -9.82 0.86
N THR A 121 9.39 -8.74 1.42
CA THR A 121 10.10 -8.77 2.71
C THR A 121 9.18 -9.18 3.84
N ALA A 122 7.96 -8.63 3.89
CA ALA A 122 6.94 -9.01 4.86
C ALA A 122 6.55 -10.48 4.71
N ALA A 123 6.32 -10.94 3.47
CA ALA A 123 5.95 -12.31 3.18
C ALA A 123 6.99 -13.32 3.70
N VAL A 124 8.28 -13.12 3.40
CA VAL A 124 9.36 -14.00 3.88
C VAL A 124 9.40 -14.04 5.42
N LYS A 125 9.31 -12.87 6.07
CA LYS A 125 9.29 -12.80 7.54
C LYS A 125 8.13 -13.60 8.15
N HIS A 126 6.93 -13.54 7.57
CA HIS A 126 5.75 -14.24 8.09
C HIS A 126 5.69 -15.73 7.75
N LEU A 127 6.17 -16.09 6.56
CA LEU A 127 6.21 -17.48 6.10
C LEU A 127 7.25 -18.32 6.87
N GLY A 128 8.28 -17.63 7.36
CA GLY A 128 9.48 -18.18 7.95
C GLY A 128 10.65 -17.91 7.02
N ILE A 129 11.76 -17.43 7.58
CA ILE A 129 13.02 -17.20 6.87
C ILE A 129 13.65 -18.57 6.58
N THR A 130 13.09 -19.26 5.58
CA THR A 130 13.58 -20.54 5.08
C THR A 130 13.83 -20.42 3.59
N GLU A 131 14.84 -21.15 3.11
CA GLU A 131 15.23 -21.19 1.69
C GLU A 131 14.02 -21.46 0.78
N TYR A 132 13.14 -22.38 1.19
CA TYR A 132 11.92 -22.71 0.45
C TYR A 132 11.02 -21.48 0.20
N TRP A 133 10.73 -20.69 1.23
CA TRP A 133 9.82 -19.55 1.10
C TRP A 133 10.48 -18.37 0.42
N ILE A 134 11.75 -18.12 0.74
CA ILE A 134 12.58 -17.12 0.08
C ILE A 134 12.58 -17.37 -1.43
N ASN A 135 12.91 -18.59 -1.87
CA ASN A 135 12.96 -18.92 -3.29
C ASN A 135 11.60 -18.79 -3.97
N ARG A 136 10.51 -19.19 -3.30
CA ARG A 136 9.15 -19.01 -3.85
C ARG A 136 8.74 -17.55 -4.00
N VAL A 137 9.05 -16.71 -3.02
CA VAL A 137 8.71 -15.28 -3.05
C VAL A 137 9.49 -14.59 -4.16
N VAL A 138 10.80 -14.78 -4.25
CA VAL A 138 11.63 -14.19 -5.30
C VAL A 138 11.26 -14.71 -6.69
N LYS A 139 10.96 -16.01 -6.82
CA LYS A 139 10.45 -16.57 -8.08
C LYS A 139 9.14 -15.91 -8.49
N SER A 140 8.20 -15.73 -7.55
CA SER A 140 6.93 -15.06 -7.82
C SER A 140 7.15 -13.60 -8.28
N LEU A 141 8.15 -12.92 -7.72
CA LEU A 141 8.50 -11.56 -8.11
C LEU A 141 9.10 -11.51 -9.52
N ARG A 142 10.07 -12.38 -9.83
CA ARG A 142 10.67 -12.49 -11.17
C ARG A 142 9.61 -12.82 -12.22
N GLU A 143 8.69 -13.74 -11.93
CA GLU A 143 7.57 -14.08 -12.81
C GLU A 143 6.65 -12.87 -13.02
N GLN A 144 6.32 -12.11 -11.98
CA GLN A 144 5.48 -10.91 -12.08
C GLN A 144 6.08 -9.83 -12.99
N TYR A 145 7.40 -9.65 -12.94
CA TYR A 145 8.11 -8.60 -13.67
C TYR A 145 8.94 -9.12 -14.85
N GLN A 146 8.66 -10.35 -15.34
CA GLN A 146 9.45 -10.99 -16.39
C GLN A 146 9.59 -10.12 -17.65
N ASN A 147 8.54 -9.39 -18.02
CA ASN A 147 8.53 -8.49 -19.18
C ASN A 147 9.43 -7.24 -18.99
N ASN A 148 9.83 -6.94 -17.75
CA ASN A 148 10.72 -5.85 -17.38
C ASN A 148 12.09 -6.36 -16.90
N LEU A 149 12.44 -7.61 -17.22
CA LEU A 149 13.71 -8.24 -16.87
C LEU A 149 14.42 -8.79 -18.12
N GLY A 150 14.13 -8.21 -19.29
CA GLY A 150 14.68 -8.64 -20.58
C GLY A 150 16.19 -8.43 -20.70
N SER A 151 16.74 -7.46 -19.96
CA SER A 151 18.18 -7.20 -19.92
C SER A 151 18.91 -7.95 -18.80
N ALA A 152 18.25 -8.79 -18.02
CA ALA A 152 18.85 -9.44 -16.87
C ALA A 152 19.85 -10.54 -17.30
N PRO A 153 21.02 -10.66 -16.64
CA PRO A 153 22.02 -11.67 -17.01
C PRO A 153 21.51 -13.11 -16.77
N PRO A 154 22.08 -14.15 -17.42
CA PRO A 154 21.62 -15.53 -17.22
C PRO A 154 21.69 -16.01 -15.76
N SER A 155 22.71 -15.58 -15.00
CA SER A 155 22.85 -15.87 -13.56
C SER A 155 21.65 -15.39 -12.72
N PHE A 156 20.91 -14.41 -13.23
CA PHE A 156 19.71 -13.85 -12.59
C PHE A 156 18.55 -14.87 -12.46
N TRP A 157 18.58 -15.91 -13.27
CA TRP A 157 17.53 -16.92 -13.33
C TRP A 157 17.83 -18.15 -12.50
N ASN A 158 19.05 -18.25 -11.94
CA ASN A 158 19.43 -19.36 -11.09
C ASN A 158 18.65 -19.32 -9.76
N ASP A 159 18.15 -20.48 -9.35
CA ASP A 159 17.54 -20.69 -8.04
C ASP A 159 18.65 -21.13 -7.09
N GLU A 160 19.25 -20.18 -6.37
CA GLU A 160 20.25 -20.46 -5.34
C GLU A 160 19.59 -20.53 -3.95
N LEU A 161 20.29 -21.10 -2.98
CA LEU A 161 19.86 -21.12 -1.59
C LEU A 161 20.22 -19.79 -0.96
N TRP A 162 19.23 -19.05 -0.45
CA TRP A 162 19.43 -17.68 0.01
C TRP A 162 19.19 -17.53 1.50
N THR A 163 20.14 -16.86 2.18
CA THR A 163 19.95 -16.26 3.50
C THR A 163 19.03 -15.03 3.41
N MET A 164 18.60 -14.46 4.54
CA MET A 164 17.81 -13.22 4.54
C MET A 164 18.57 -12.03 3.95
N GLU A 165 19.89 -11.98 4.15
CA GLU A 165 20.76 -10.93 3.60
C GLU A 165 20.85 -11.05 2.07
N GLN A 166 21.14 -12.25 1.57
CA GLN A 166 21.14 -12.54 0.13
C GLN A 166 19.76 -12.30 -0.50
N PHE A 167 18.68 -12.60 0.22
CA PHE A 167 17.33 -12.25 -0.22
C PHE A 167 17.18 -10.74 -0.43
N GLN A 168 17.62 -9.91 0.52
CA GLN A 168 17.52 -8.45 0.39
C GLN A 168 18.35 -7.90 -0.77
N GLU A 169 19.59 -8.38 -0.93
CA GLU A 169 20.43 -8.04 -2.09
C GLU A 169 19.73 -8.39 -3.39
N ARG A 170 19.20 -9.61 -3.49
CA ARG A 170 18.50 -10.10 -4.68
C ARG A 170 17.26 -9.26 -5.02
N MET A 171 16.51 -8.85 -4.01
CA MET A 171 15.36 -7.95 -4.18
C MET A 171 15.80 -6.57 -4.72
N GLY A 172 16.95 -6.07 -4.27
CA GLY A 172 17.59 -4.85 -4.78
C GLY A 172 17.98 -4.98 -6.25
N GLU A 173 18.64 -6.06 -6.63
CA GLU A 173 19.03 -6.31 -8.02
C GLU A 173 17.80 -6.43 -8.95
N ILE A 174 16.74 -7.12 -8.52
CA ILE A 174 15.45 -7.16 -9.26
C ILE A 174 14.89 -5.77 -9.45
N ARG A 175 14.89 -4.95 -8.39
CA ARG A 175 14.41 -3.57 -8.48
C ARG A 175 15.19 -2.77 -9.52
N GLU A 176 16.51 -2.81 -9.47
CA GLU A 176 17.37 -2.06 -10.40
C GLU A 176 17.15 -2.47 -11.85
N HIS A 177 17.09 -3.77 -12.14
CA HIS A 177 16.84 -4.25 -13.50
C HIS A 177 15.46 -3.86 -14.02
N VAL A 178 14.41 -3.98 -13.19
CA VAL A 178 13.04 -3.58 -13.58
C VAL A 178 12.96 -2.09 -13.89
N ILE A 179 13.57 -1.24 -13.06
CA ILE A 179 13.60 0.21 -13.28
C ILE A 179 14.37 0.54 -14.56
N ALA A 180 15.53 -0.09 -14.79
CA ALA A 180 16.34 0.15 -15.97
C ALA A 180 15.62 -0.25 -17.27
N ASP A 181 14.93 -1.39 -17.29
CA ASP A 181 14.14 -1.81 -18.47
C ASP A 181 12.91 -0.93 -18.67
N GLN A 182 12.22 -0.51 -17.61
CA GLN A 182 11.12 0.43 -17.71
C GLN A 182 11.56 1.79 -18.27
N ALA A 183 12.72 2.30 -17.85
CA ALA A 183 13.29 3.54 -18.37
C ALA A 183 13.62 3.42 -19.87
N ARG A 184 14.24 2.30 -20.30
CA ARG A 184 14.51 2.03 -21.72
C ARG A 184 13.24 1.96 -22.56
N GLU A 185 12.21 1.30 -22.04
CA GLU A 185 10.95 1.16 -22.78
C GLU A 185 10.21 2.50 -22.89
N GLN A 186 10.27 3.33 -21.85
CA GLN A 186 9.74 4.69 -21.88
C GLN A 186 10.48 5.55 -22.92
N GLU A 187 11.82 5.50 -22.95
CA GLU A 187 12.64 6.25 -23.90
C GLU A 187 12.34 5.85 -25.36
N LYS A 188 12.13 4.55 -25.62
CA LYS A 188 11.68 4.08 -26.94
C LYS A 188 10.31 4.62 -27.31
N GLN A 189 9.36 4.63 -26.39
CA GLN A 189 8.02 5.16 -26.65
C GLN A 189 8.04 6.66 -26.92
N ASP A 190 8.87 7.42 -26.20
CA ASP A 190 9.03 8.85 -26.41
C ASP A 190 9.74 9.15 -27.74
N THR A 191 10.72 8.33 -28.12
CA THR A 191 11.37 8.41 -29.44
C THR A 191 10.42 8.07 -30.58
N VAL A 192 9.56 7.05 -30.44
CA VAL A 192 8.53 6.69 -31.44
C VAL A 192 7.43 7.74 -31.53
N ARG A 193 7.06 8.39 -30.42
CA ARG A 193 6.14 9.54 -30.41
C ARG A 193 6.77 10.76 -31.09
N ALA A 194 8.06 10.98 -30.93
CA ALA A 194 8.79 12.03 -31.62
C ALA A 194 8.96 11.76 -33.13
N ILE A 195 9.04 10.48 -33.54
CA ILE A 195 9.22 10.07 -34.94
C ILE A 195 7.87 9.88 -35.68
N SER A 196 6.74 9.78 -34.96
CA SER A 196 5.42 9.71 -35.58
C SER A 196 5.11 11.04 -36.30
N PRO A 197 5.01 11.08 -37.64
CA PRO A 197 4.74 12.30 -38.38
C PRO A 197 3.27 12.65 -38.22
N GLY A 198 2.96 13.37 -37.14
CA GLY A 198 1.72 14.11 -36.99
C GLY A 198 1.64 15.14 -38.12
N HIS A 199 0.67 14.94 -39.01
CA HIS A 199 0.21 15.90 -40.00
C HIS A 199 0.16 17.33 -39.42
N GLN A 200 1.15 18.15 -39.75
CA GLN A 200 1.04 19.61 -39.74
C GLN A 200 1.54 20.11 -41.09
N GLN A 201 0.74 19.88 -42.14
CA GLN A 201 0.78 20.72 -43.32
C GLN A 201 -0.10 21.95 -43.06
N SER A 202 0.59 23.07 -42.88
CA SER A 202 0.36 24.39 -43.47
C SER A 202 -1.03 24.70 -44.04
N GLY A 203 -1.65 25.79 -43.54
CA GLY A 203 -2.73 26.46 -44.27
C GLY A 203 -3.45 27.55 -43.49
N LYS A 204 -2.91 28.78 -43.50
CA LYS A 204 -3.64 30.01 -43.11
C LYS A 204 -4.35 30.60 -44.33
N THR A 205 -5.70 30.58 -44.27
CA THR A 205 -6.68 31.60 -44.74
C THR A 205 -6.92 31.85 -46.27
N PRO A 206 -8.07 32.46 -46.69
CA PRO A 206 -9.27 31.74 -47.15
C PRO A 206 -9.79 32.19 -48.55
N MET A 207 -10.65 31.41 -49.21
CA MET A 207 -11.64 31.96 -50.17
C MET A 207 -12.89 31.06 -50.33
N SER A 208 -14.02 31.66 -50.01
CA SER A 208 -15.37 31.60 -50.61
C SER A 208 -15.98 30.27 -51.11
N SER A 209 -17.08 29.89 -50.45
CA SER A 209 -18.19 29.00 -50.86
C SER A 209 -19.02 29.61 -52.03
N PRO A 210 -20.16 29.04 -52.53
CA PRO A 210 -20.94 27.87 -52.05
C PRO A 210 -21.60 26.95 -53.12
N GLN A 211 -21.97 25.71 -52.76
CA GLN A 211 -23.34 25.17 -52.91
C GLN A 211 -23.47 23.69 -52.46
N GLN A 212 -24.41 23.46 -51.55
CA GLN A 212 -25.05 22.19 -51.16
C GLN A 212 -26.29 21.92 -52.04
N PRO A 213 -27.12 20.84 -51.88
CA PRO A 213 -27.06 19.70 -50.95
C PRO A 213 -27.37 18.32 -51.60
N ASN A 214 -27.14 17.23 -50.86
CA ASN A 214 -28.11 16.12 -50.75
C ASN A 214 -27.79 15.25 -49.52
N GLY A 215 -28.74 15.13 -48.59
CA GLY A 215 -28.68 14.20 -47.44
C GLY A 215 -29.43 12.89 -47.74
N PRO A 216 -29.94 12.17 -46.71
CA PRO A 216 -29.27 11.70 -45.50
C PRO A 216 -29.40 10.16 -45.33
N ALA A 217 -28.55 9.51 -44.53
CA ALA A 217 -28.80 8.13 -44.09
C ALA A 217 -28.39 7.85 -42.64
N LYS A 218 -29.45 7.70 -41.83
CA LYS A 218 -29.64 6.77 -40.70
C LYS A 218 -28.84 6.95 -39.41
N GLN A 219 -29.58 7.46 -38.42
CA GLN A 219 -29.49 7.11 -37.00
C GLN A 219 -29.91 5.65 -36.76
N GLN A 220 -29.16 4.94 -35.93
CA GLN A 220 -29.54 3.89 -34.97
C GLN A 220 -28.23 3.61 -34.20
N GLY A 221 -28.06 3.84 -32.90
CA GLY A 221 -29.00 3.62 -31.81
C GLY A 221 -28.61 2.33 -31.09
N GLN A 222 -27.60 2.38 -30.21
CA GLN A 222 -27.43 1.42 -29.12
C GLN A 222 -26.58 2.03 -28.00
N GLN A 223 -27.29 2.66 -27.06
CA GLN A 223 -26.80 2.91 -25.71
C GLN A 223 -26.58 1.57 -25.01
N ASN A 224 -25.38 1.35 -24.47
CA ASN A 224 -25.15 0.32 -23.47
C ASN A 224 -24.76 1.02 -22.16
N HIS A 225 -25.74 1.23 -21.30
CA HIS A 225 -25.53 1.60 -19.91
C HIS A 225 -24.86 0.43 -19.18
N LYS A 226 -23.57 0.54 -18.89
CA LYS A 226 -22.93 -0.18 -17.79
C LYS A 226 -22.44 0.84 -16.77
N SER A 227 -23.29 1.14 -15.80
CA SER A 227 -22.92 1.74 -14.52
C SER A 227 -22.11 0.71 -13.71
N GLY A 228 -20.86 0.50 -14.11
CA GLY A 228 -19.87 -0.19 -13.30
C GLY A 228 -19.17 0.85 -12.42
N GLY A 229 -19.63 1.02 -11.19
CA GLY A 229 -18.89 1.76 -10.18
C GLY A 229 -17.52 1.12 -10.01
N LYS A 230 -16.47 1.74 -10.54
CA LYS A 230 -15.08 1.31 -10.37
C LYS A 230 -14.77 1.39 -8.87
N LYS A 231 -14.72 0.23 -8.19
CA LYS A 231 -14.13 0.14 -6.85
C LYS A 231 -12.67 0.55 -6.96
N LYS A 232 -12.29 1.63 -6.29
CA LYS A 232 -10.90 2.10 -6.23
C LYS A 232 -10.02 0.99 -5.64
N SER A 233 -8.90 0.70 -6.30
CA SER A 233 -7.88 -0.23 -5.82
C SER A 233 -7.34 0.23 -4.46
N SER A 234 -6.93 -0.70 -3.61
CA SER A 234 -6.33 -0.39 -2.30
C SER A 234 -5.13 0.56 -2.42
N ALA A 235 -4.34 0.43 -3.47
CA ALA A 235 -3.22 1.34 -3.77
C ALA A 235 -3.66 2.77 -4.17
N GLN A 236 -4.89 2.91 -4.69
CA GLN A 236 -5.48 4.20 -4.99
C GLN A 236 -6.06 4.85 -3.73
N LYS A 237 -6.66 4.05 -2.84
CA LYS A 237 -7.11 4.53 -1.51
C LYS A 237 -5.92 4.97 -0.65
N TRP A 238 -4.80 4.26 -0.73
CA TRP A 238 -3.56 4.63 -0.03
C TRP A 238 -3.01 5.97 -0.51
N ARG A 239 -2.90 6.18 -1.83
CA ARG A 239 -2.47 7.46 -2.41
C ARG A 239 -3.39 8.62 -2.05
N GLU A 240 -4.71 8.41 -2.13
CA GLU A 240 -5.68 9.44 -1.78
C GLU A 240 -5.61 9.81 -0.29
N ARG A 241 -5.39 8.83 0.60
CA ARG A 241 -5.19 9.10 2.04
C ARG A 241 -3.88 9.82 2.33
N HIS A 242 -2.79 9.45 1.66
CA HIS A 242 -1.48 10.08 1.84
C HIS A 242 -1.50 11.53 1.33
N GLU A 243 -2.04 11.77 0.14
CA GLU A 243 -2.16 13.11 -0.44
C GLU A 243 -3.07 14.01 0.41
N GLN A 244 -4.11 13.44 1.02
CA GLN A 244 -5.01 14.18 1.90
C GLN A 244 -4.35 14.51 3.24
N ALA A 245 -3.56 13.60 3.81
CA ALA A 245 -2.77 13.86 5.00
C ALA A 245 -1.70 14.94 4.77
N GLU A 246 -1.04 14.94 3.61
CA GLU A 246 -0.07 15.99 3.25
C GLU A 246 -0.71 17.36 3.11
N LYS A 247 -1.92 17.45 2.54
CA LYS A 247 -2.68 18.71 2.45
C LYS A 247 -3.08 19.23 3.83
N GLU A 248 -3.51 18.34 4.72
CA GLU A 248 -3.89 18.69 6.09
C GLU A 248 -2.69 19.18 6.91
N ILE A 249 -1.52 18.55 6.75
CA ILE A 249 -0.26 19.00 7.35
C ILE A 249 0.15 20.39 6.85
N GLU A 250 0.04 20.63 5.54
CA GLU A 250 0.38 21.92 4.94
C GLU A 250 -0.58 23.03 5.40
N GLU A 251 -1.87 22.72 5.58
CA GLU A 251 -2.86 23.66 6.10
C GLU A 251 -2.62 23.99 7.58
N LEU A 252 -2.27 23.00 8.41
CA LEU A 252 -1.89 23.19 9.81
C LEU A 252 -0.62 24.03 9.95
N ARG A 253 0.38 23.82 9.07
CA ARG A 253 1.60 24.65 9.03
C ARG A 253 1.28 26.11 8.73
N LYS A 254 0.37 26.38 7.79
CA LYS A 254 -0.08 27.74 7.47
C LYS A 254 -0.86 28.40 8.61
N GLN A 255 -1.67 27.64 9.33
CA GLN A 255 -2.41 28.14 10.49
C GLN A 255 -1.50 28.45 11.70
N LEU A 256 -0.40 27.71 11.85
CA LEU A 256 0.61 27.97 12.88
C LEU A 256 1.51 29.15 12.51
N ALA A 257 1.89 29.30 11.24
CA ALA A 257 2.71 30.42 10.76
C ALA A 257 1.94 31.76 10.70
N GLY A 258 0.60 31.75 10.69
CA GLY A 258 -0.24 32.95 10.72
C GLY A 258 -0.63 33.44 12.12
N LYS A 259 -0.06 32.84 13.18
CA LYS A 259 -0.31 33.21 14.59
C LYS A 259 0.91 33.83 15.29
N GLU A 260 2.00 34.08 14.56
CA GLU A 260 3.08 35.00 14.95
C GLU A 260 2.75 36.42 14.49
#